data_AF-A0A926TMU6-F1
#
_entry.id   AF-A0A926TMU6-F1
#
_cell.length_a   1.000
_cell.length_b   1.000
_cell.length_c   1.000
_cell.angle_alpha   90.00
_cell.angle_beta   90.00
_cell.angle_gamma   90.00
#
_symmetry.space_group_name_H-M   'P 1'
#
loop_
_entity.id
_entity.type
_entity.pdbx_description
1 polymer ?
#
loop_
_entity_poly.entity_id
_entity_poly.type
_entity_poly.pdbx_seq_one_letter_code
_entity_poly.pdbx_strand_id
1 'polypeptide(L)'
;MERIIRYSRKDWSHCECGDREEPLSTFLYDLPILTACNVFPPLHILNVLLLRGWVGGSMSPRFSWQPFEIFEQEYQEVLPKLLYPDWAALSNKLWRIRALMKLDSEFDRVSDRDTWMALVGKKHARTSVK
;
A
#
# COMPACT_ATOMS: atom_id res chain seq x y z
N MET A 1 11.04 -16.41 1.21
CA MET A 1 9.64 -16.89 1.13
C MET A 1 8.84 -15.83 1.81
N GLU A 2 7.97 -15.18 1.07
CA GLU A 2 7.32 -13.97 1.52
C GLU A 2 6.29 -14.26 2.63
N ARG A 3 6.24 -13.39 3.62
CA ARG A 3 5.26 -13.46 4.71
C ARG A 3 3.84 -13.42 4.15
N ILE A 4 2.99 -14.29 4.66
CA ILE A 4 1.56 -14.30 4.37
C ILE A 4 0.83 -13.43 5.39
N ILE A 5 -0.03 -12.54 4.89
CA ILE A 5 -0.81 -11.59 5.68
C ILE A 5 -2.28 -11.98 5.62
N ARG A 6 -2.89 -12.05 6.81
CA ARG A 6 -4.34 -12.21 6.99
C ARG A 6 -4.97 -10.86 7.23
N TYR A 7 -6.00 -10.54 6.48
CA TYR A 7 -6.72 -9.26 6.60
C TYR A 7 -8.16 -9.42 6.15
N SER A 8 -9.04 -8.54 6.63
CA SER A 8 -10.41 -8.44 6.16
C SER A 8 -10.54 -7.27 5.20
N ARG A 9 -11.34 -7.46 4.15
CA ARG A 9 -11.79 -6.39 3.25
C ARG A 9 -13.31 -6.29 3.30
N LYS A 10 -13.82 -5.09 3.51
CA LYS A 10 -15.25 -4.79 3.51
C LYS A 10 -15.56 -3.65 2.56
N ASP A 11 -16.14 -3.99 1.43
CA ASP A 11 -16.58 -3.04 0.40
C ASP A 11 -17.90 -2.36 0.78
N TRP A 12 -18.10 -1.14 0.28
CA TRP A 12 -19.35 -0.39 0.48
C TRP A 12 -20.53 -1.08 -0.22
N SER A 13 -20.32 -1.72 -1.39
CA SER A 13 -21.39 -2.28 -2.22
C SER A 13 -21.70 -3.77 -1.98
N HIS A 14 -21.31 -4.35 -0.84
CA HIS A 14 -21.62 -5.75 -0.44
C HIS A 14 -21.04 -6.89 -1.31
N CYS A 15 -20.46 -6.63 -2.48
CA CYS A 15 -20.10 -7.71 -3.43
C CYS A 15 -18.75 -8.41 -3.17
N GLU A 16 -17.76 -7.76 -2.54
CA GLU A 16 -16.44 -8.38 -2.27
C GLU A 16 -16.00 -8.21 -0.80
N CYS A 17 -16.85 -8.67 0.12
CA CYS A 17 -16.51 -8.75 1.54
C CYS A 17 -15.89 -10.11 1.88
N GLY A 18 -14.79 -10.14 2.61
CA GLY A 18 -14.25 -11.39 3.12
C GLY A 18 -12.90 -11.28 3.81
N ASP A 19 -12.57 -12.33 4.55
CA ASP A 19 -11.23 -12.58 5.05
C ASP A 19 -10.35 -13.08 3.91
N ARG A 20 -9.12 -12.60 3.89
CA ARG A 20 -8.14 -12.86 2.83
C ARG A 20 -6.83 -13.29 3.46
N GLU A 21 -6.13 -14.13 2.72
CA GLU A 21 -4.79 -14.59 3.07
C GLU A 21 -3.92 -14.46 1.81
N GLU A 22 -2.99 -13.51 1.82
CA GLU A 22 -2.20 -13.15 0.64
C GLU A 22 -0.74 -12.88 1.00
N PRO A 23 0.21 -13.03 0.07
CA PRO A 23 1.58 -12.57 0.26
C PRO A 23 1.64 -11.06 0.55
N LEU A 24 2.61 -10.63 1.36
CA LEU A 24 2.80 -9.24 1.79
C LEU A 24 2.69 -8.22 0.64
N SER A 25 3.34 -8.45 -0.49
CA SER A 25 3.32 -7.59 -1.69
C SER A 25 1.91 -7.46 -2.29
N THR A 26 1.16 -8.56 -2.34
CA THR A 26 -0.23 -8.54 -2.82
C THR A 26 -1.12 -7.77 -1.86
N PHE A 27 -0.96 -8.00 -0.55
CA PHE A 27 -1.65 -7.24 0.48
C PHE A 27 -1.35 -5.73 0.38
N LEU A 28 -0.08 -5.34 0.26
CA LEU A 28 0.34 -3.95 0.09
C LEU A 28 -0.30 -3.31 -1.14
N TYR A 29 -0.34 -4.02 -2.28
CA TYR A 29 -1.04 -3.55 -3.47
C TYR A 29 -2.53 -3.31 -3.25
N ASP A 30 -3.18 -4.14 -2.43
CA ASP A 30 -4.60 -4.01 -2.12
C ASP A 30 -4.87 -2.81 -1.19
N LEU A 31 -3.95 -2.44 -0.31
CA LEU A 31 -4.18 -1.40 0.71
C LEU A 31 -4.47 0.01 0.16
N PRO A 32 -5.67 0.59 0.34
CA PRO A 32 -5.97 1.95 -0.10
C PRO A 32 -5.05 2.96 0.58
N ILE A 33 -4.75 4.06 -0.12
CA ILE A 33 -3.93 5.18 0.39
C ILE A 33 -2.50 4.73 0.78
N LEU A 34 -2.03 3.55 0.38
CA LEU A 34 -0.64 3.12 0.57
C LEU A 34 0.37 4.15 0.02
N THR A 35 0.10 4.70 -1.15
CA THR A 35 1.00 5.58 -1.88
C THR A 35 0.47 7.02 -1.94
N ALA A 36 1.37 7.99 -2.12
CA ALA A 36 1.05 9.35 -2.50
C ALA A 36 1.51 9.59 -3.94
N CYS A 37 0.60 9.90 -4.87
CA CYS A 37 0.93 10.10 -6.29
C CYS A 37 1.80 8.97 -6.89
N ASN A 38 1.46 7.72 -6.56
CA ASN A 38 2.20 6.49 -6.91
C ASN A 38 3.63 6.38 -6.34
N VAL A 39 4.08 7.31 -5.50
CA VAL A 39 5.31 7.14 -4.73
C VAL A 39 5.05 6.16 -3.58
N PHE A 40 5.86 5.11 -3.50
CA PHE A 40 5.82 4.12 -2.42
C PHE A 40 6.58 4.65 -1.19
N PRO A 41 6.03 4.48 0.03
CA PRO A 41 6.62 5.03 1.23
C PRO A 41 7.91 4.31 1.65
N PRO A 42 8.86 5.04 2.26
CA PRO A 42 10.01 4.41 2.93
C PRO A 42 9.54 3.56 4.12
N LEU A 43 10.39 2.61 4.55
CA LEU A 43 10.07 1.59 5.55
C LEU A 43 9.40 2.14 6.82
N HIS A 44 9.96 3.18 7.44
CA HIS A 44 9.40 3.75 8.67
C HIS A 44 8.02 4.35 8.46
N ILE A 45 7.76 5.00 7.32
CA ILE A 45 6.42 5.52 6.97
C ILE A 45 5.45 4.36 6.68
N LEU A 46 5.92 3.30 6.04
CA LEU A 46 5.12 2.11 5.80
C LEU A 46 4.70 1.45 7.12
N ASN A 47 5.63 1.28 8.06
CA ASN A 47 5.35 0.69 9.37
C ASN A 47 4.33 1.51 10.19
N VAL A 48 4.29 2.85 10.04
CA VAL A 48 3.21 3.67 10.62
C VAL A 48 1.82 3.22 10.13
N LEU A 49 1.69 2.89 8.83
CA LEU A 49 0.44 2.36 8.29
C LEU A 49 0.17 0.93 8.80
N LEU A 50 1.16 0.05 8.78
CA LEU A 50 0.99 -1.36 9.14
C LEU A 50 0.66 -1.55 10.63
N LEU A 51 1.25 -0.75 11.51
CA LEU A 51 0.95 -0.73 12.95
C LEU A 51 -0.45 -0.20 13.27
N ARG A 52 -1.05 0.58 12.38
CA ARG A 52 -2.42 1.07 12.56
C ARG A 52 -3.44 -0.06 12.57
N GLY A 53 -3.19 -1.16 11.84
CA GLY A 53 -4.09 -2.31 11.77
C GLY A 53 -5.35 -2.10 10.94
N TRP A 54 -5.52 -0.94 10.29
CA TRP A 54 -6.65 -0.67 9.41
C TRP A 54 -6.41 0.51 8.49
N VAL A 55 -7.13 0.55 7.37
CA VAL A 55 -7.19 1.71 6.47
C VAL A 55 -8.50 1.74 5.68
N GLY A 56 -8.81 2.91 5.12
CA GLY A 56 -9.96 3.09 4.24
C GLY A 56 -11.28 3.35 4.97
N GLY A 57 -12.38 3.15 4.26
CA GLY A 57 -13.72 3.64 4.65
C GLY A 57 -14.10 4.93 3.92
N SER A 58 -15.37 5.32 4.04
CA SER A 58 -16.00 6.34 3.19
C SER A 58 -16.00 5.89 1.72
N MET A 59 -15.21 6.51 0.84
CA MET A 59 -15.19 6.23 -0.61
C MET A 59 -14.29 5.05 -1.03
N SER A 60 -13.58 4.41 -0.11
CA SER A 60 -12.83 3.18 -0.38
C SER A 60 -13.33 2.04 0.50
N PRO A 61 -13.06 0.78 0.12
CA PRO A 61 -13.28 -0.32 1.04
C PRO A 61 -12.54 -0.09 2.36
N ARG A 62 -13.09 -0.69 3.42
CA ARG A 62 -12.45 -0.74 4.72
C ARG A 62 -11.62 -2.02 4.82
N PHE A 63 -10.36 -1.86 5.19
CA PHE A 63 -9.42 -2.95 5.42
C PHE A 63 -9.05 -2.99 6.90
N SER A 64 -8.89 -4.20 7.45
CA SER A 64 -8.34 -4.39 8.79
C SER A 64 -7.47 -5.64 8.89
N TRP A 65 -6.47 -5.59 9.75
CA TRP A 65 -5.51 -6.67 10.00
C TRP A 65 -4.97 -6.58 11.43
N GLN A 66 -4.28 -7.62 11.89
CA GLN A 66 -3.54 -7.56 13.14
C GLN A 66 -2.31 -6.66 12.95
N PRO A 67 -2.13 -5.58 13.74
CA PRO A 67 -0.97 -4.70 13.65
C PRO A 67 0.36 -5.44 13.57
N PHE A 68 1.24 -5.01 12.66
CA PHE A 68 2.57 -5.56 12.51
C PHE A 68 3.53 -4.53 11.94
N GLU A 69 4.81 -4.82 12.06
CA GLU A 69 5.89 -4.15 11.33
C GLU A 69 6.56 -5.14 10.40
N ILE A 70 7.22 -4.61 9.38
CA ILE A 70 8.18 -5.35 8.57
C ILE A 70 9.57 -4.79 8.79
N PHE A 71 10.58 -5.63 8.56
CA PHE A 71 11.98 -5.24 8.70
C PHE A 71 12.61 -4.94 7.34
N GLU A 72 13.82 -4.37 7.36
CA GLU A 72 14.58 -4.02 6.14
C GLU A 72 14.66 -5.18 5.15
N GLN A 73 14.90 -6.40 5.64
CA GLN A 73 14.96 -7.59 4.79
C GLN A 73 13.64 -7.85 4.04
N GLU A 74 12.50 -7.80 4.73
CA GLU A 74 11.18 -7.98 4.11
C GLU A 74 10.87 -6.84 3.14
N TYR A 75 11.22 -5.60 3.51
CA TYR A 75 11.04 -4.43 2.65
C TYR A 75 11.80 -4.60 1.33
N GLN A 76 13.08 -5.00 1.38
CA GLN A 76 13.88 -5.26 0.20
C GLN A 76 13.39 -6.48 -0.61
N GLU A 77 12.81 -7.50 0.04
CA GLU A 77 12.22 -8.66 -0.66
C GLU A 77 10.95 -8.27 -1.45
N VAL A 78 10.12 -7.35 -0.94
CA VAL A 78 8.87 -6.95 -1.60
C VAL A 78 9.05 -5.83 -2.62
N LEU A 79 10.05 -4.97 -2.45
CA LEU A 79 10.24 -3.78 -3.28
C LEU A 79 10.26 -4.07 -4.80
N PRO A 80 10.98 -5.09 -5.30
CA PRO A 80 10.98 -5.39 -6.74
C PRO A 80 9.60 -5.80 -7.26
N LYS A 81 8.83 -6.56 -6.46
CA LYS A 81 7.46 -6.99 -6.81
C LYS A 81 6.49 -5.81 -6.85
N LEU A 82 6.75 -4.79 -6.03
CA LEU A 82 5.96 -3.56 -6.00
C LEU A 82 6.31 -2.61 -7.14
N LEU A 83 7.56 -2.56 -7.58
CA LEU A 83 7.96 -1.70 -8.70
C LEU A 83 7.68 -2.34 -10.07
N TYR A 84 7.74 -3.68 -10.14
CA TYR A 84 7.54 -4.46 -11.36
C TYR A 84 6.54 -5.60 -11.11
N PRO A 85 5.24 -5.28 -10.94
CA PRO A 85 4.22 -6.27 -10.62
C PRO A 85 3.92 -7.20 -11.78
N ASP A 86 3.63 -8.47 -11.46
CA ASP A 86 2.93 -9.38 -12.37
C ASP A 86 1.42 -9.07 -12.34
N TRP A 87 0.97 -8.26 -13.31
CA TRP A 87 -0.42 -7.86 -13.42
C TRP A 87 -1.37 -9.03 -13.70
N ALA A 88 -0.89 -10.08 -14.37
CA ALA A 88 -1.72 -11.26 -14.62
C ALA A 88 -2.08 -11.94 -13.29
N ALA A 89 -1.11 -12.05 -12.38
CA ALA A 89 -1.32 -12.62 -11.04
C ALA A 89 -2.14 -11.71 -10.10
N LEU A 90 -2.03 -10.38 -10.24
CA LEU A 90 -2.68 -9.42 -9.34
C LEU A 90 -4.09 -9.00 -9.75
N SER A 91 -4.40 -8.95 -11.05
CA SER A 91 -5.65 -8.34 -11.56
C SER A 91 -6.94 -8.85 -10.92
N ASN A 92 -7.03 -10.15 -10.63
CA ASN A 92 -8.21 -10.78 -10.02
C ASN A 92 -8.25 -10.68 -8.49
N LYS A 93 -7.21 -10.12 -7.87
CA LYS A 93 -7.08 -10.04 -6.40
C LYS A 93 -7.41 -8.65 -5.87
N LEU A 94 -7.09 -7.62 -6.65
CA LEU A 94 -7.13 -6.23 -6.18
C LEU A 94 -8.54 -5.64 -6.27
N TRP A 95 -8.95 -4.86 -5.26
CA TRP A 95 -10.21 -4.09 -5.34
C TRP A 95 -10.15 -2.97 -6.38
N ARG A 96 -8.94 -2.53 -6.75
CA ARG A 96 -8.70 -1.54 -7.80
C ARG A 96 -7.32 -1.71 -8.40
N ILE A 97 -7.23 -1.61 -9.73
CA ILE A 97 -5.95 -1.55 -10.45
C ILE A 97 -5.22 -0.24 -10.12
N ARG A 98 -3.96 -0.36 -9.72
CA ARG A 98 -3.08 0.79 -9.46
C ARG A 98 -2.21 1.12 -10.66
N ALA A 99 -1.81 2.38 -10.76
CA ALA A 99 -0.67 2.73 -11.59
C ALA A 99 0.63 2.18 -10.98
N LEU A 100 1.66 2.02 -11.81
CA LEU A 100 2.98 1.57 -11.38
C LEU A 100 3.54 2.45 -10.27
N MET A 101 4.04 1.81 -9.22
CA MET A 101 4.67 2.50 -8.10
C MET A 101 6.09 2.97 -8.47
N LYS A 102 6.55 4.04 -7.82
CA LYS A 102 7.91 4.57 -7.95
C LYS A 102 8.48 4.95 -6.59
N LEU A 103 9.79 5.15 -6.51
CA LEU A 103 10.47 5.66 -5.31
C LEU A 103 10.88 7.13 -5.50
N ASP A 104 10.99 7.85 -4.39
CA ASP A 104 11.51 9.21 -4.35
C ASP A 104 12.23 9.44 -3.01
N SER A 105 13.56 9.26 -3.03
CA SER A 105 14.39 9.28 -1.82
C SER A 105 14.52 10.66 -1.17
N GLU A 106 14.07 11.73 -1.83
CA GLU A 106 14.02 13.07 -1.24
C GLU A 106 13.18 13.10 0.05
N PHE A 107 12.19 12.21 0.15
CA PHE A 107 11.27 12.16 1.28
C PHE A 107 11.61 11.09 2.33
N ASP A 108 12.72 10.37 2.18
CA ASP A 108 13.10 9.28 3.11
C ASP A 108 13.40 9.76 4.53
N ARG A 109 13.70 11.06 4.69
CA ARG A 109 13.97 11.65 6.01
C ARG A 109 12.71 12.12 6.73
N VAL A 110 11.56 12.14 6.07
CA VAL A 110 10.29 12.58 6.66
C VAL A 110 9.77 11.46 7.55
N SER A 111 9.61 11.71 8.84
CA SER A 111 9.21 10.70 9.83
C SER A 111 7.70 10.58 10.02
N ASP A 112 6.95 11.66 9.76
CA ASP A 112 5.51 11.70 9.90
C ASP A 112 4.81 11.35 8.58
N ARG A 113 3.84 10.43 8.65
CA ARG A 113 3.15 9.91 7.47
C ARG A 113 2.31 10.97 6.78
N ASP A 114 1.57 11.78 7.54
CA ASP A 114 0.67 12.78 6.94
C ASP A 114 1.48 13.91 6.29
N THR A 115 2.56 14.32 6.93
CA THR A 115 3.57 15.24 6.37
C THR A 115 4.20 14.66 5.11
N TRP A 116 4.59 13.37 5.13
CA TRP A 116 5.14 12.69 3.95
C TRP A 116 4.15 12.70 2.78
N MET A 117 2.90 12.31 3.02
CA MET A 117 1.83 12.31 2.01
C MET A 117 1.64 13.72 1.41
N ALA A 118 1.63 14.75 2.26
CA ALA A 118 1.43 16.14 1.84
C ALA A 118 2.62 16.66 0.99
N LEU A 119 3.85 16.39 1.40
CA LEU A 119 5.06 16.81 0.69
C LEU A 119 5.21 16.10 -0.67
N VAL A 120 5.02 14.78 -0.69
CA VAL A 120 5.01 13.99 -1.93
C VAL A 120 3.90 14.49 -2.86
N GLY A 121 2.69 14.67 -2.33
CA GLY A 121 1.55 15.20 -3.08
C GLY A 121 1.86 16.56 -3.68
N LYS A 122 2.46 17.48 -2.91
CA LYS A 122 2.84 18.81 -3.40
C LYS A 122 3.81 18.75 -4.59
N LYS A 123 4.77 17.82 -4.57
CA LYS A 123 5.77 17.65 -5.65
C LYS A 123 5.17 16.98 -6.89
N HIS A 124 4.39 15.92 -6.71
CA HIS A 124 3.97 15.03 -7.81
C HIS A 124 2.54 15.23 -8.30
N ALA A 125 1.67 15.93 -7.55
CA ALA A 125 0.27 16.16 -7.97
C ALA A 125 0.16 16.95 -9.27
N ARG A 126 1.13 17.82 -9.57
CA ARG A 126 1.17 18.62 -10.82
C ARG A 126 1.55 17.80 -12.06
N THR A 127 2.12 16.61 -11.88
CA THR A 127 2.59 15.75 -12.96
C THR A 127 1.60 14.62 -13.29
N SER A 128 0.47 14.54 -12.57
CA SER A 128 -0.50 13.44 -12.67
C SER A 128 -1.57 13.64 -13.75
N VAL A 129 -1.38 14.61 -14.66
CA VAL A 129 -2.23 14.79 -15.85
C VAL A 129 -1.39 14.49 -17.09
N LYS A 130 -1.50 13.27 -17.60
CA LYS A 130 -1.44 12.94 -19.03
C LYS A 130 -2.30 11.71 -19.27
#